data_AF-A0A8C4Y4I9-F1
#
_entry.id   AF-A0A8C4Y4I9-F1
#
_cell.length_a   1.000
_cell.length_b   1.000
_cell.length_c   1.000
_cell.angle_alpha   90.00
_cell.angle_beta   90.00
_cell.angle_gamma   90.00
#
_symmetry.space_group_name_H-M   'P 1'
#
loop_
_entity.id
_entity.type
_entity.pdbx_description
1 polymer ?
#
loop_
_entity_poly.entity_id
_entity_poly.type
_entity_poly.pdbx_seq_one_letter_code
_entity_poly.pdbx_strand_id
1 'polypeptide(L)'
;SGIPPSPLMEQEWVNEERGNEGLIEFYSSFKDMFEFFCKNTTIHGTIRLVCSSSNRMKTAFWTLLFLASFGMLYWQFALLFSQYWTYPVVMTMSMHSEPKMFPAITLCNLDPYRFDLVSEKLAQLDQMTEEAIANLYGHKTSIVSSRYKKDISVKGGSANLSSSSFQLNRHISLVMLKEPDTGSKKKHFKVGFKLCNATGGNCFYKAYSSGVDTIQEWYRFHYMNIMSQLPLIINISSHEEHIQNLVYSCQYDGEPCRESDYIHFHHQVYGSCYTFNSKGTDLFWKATKPGISYGLSLILKADQNDRLPLLSTVAGVQVMIHNHNQTPFLEHEWFDIRPGIVTNIGIRQDEVHRLGGNYGKCTVDGEDVGVKLLYNSSYTLQACLHSCFQDKMVERCGCGYYYYPLPPGAEYCNYNKHPGWGHCFYQLYNRLADHHLSCFAKCPKPCW
;
A
#
# COMPACT_ATOMS: atom_id res chain seq x y z
N SER A 1 -18.39 81.33 71.91
CA SER A 1 -17.35 82.35 72.15
C SER A 1 -16.02 81.81 71.64
N GLY A 2 -15.32 82.41 70.68
CA GLY A 2 -15.62 83.57 69.83
C GLY A 2 -14.68 83.55 68.61
N ILE A 3 -15.02 84.30 67.55
CA ILE A 3 -14.33 84.38 66.23
C ILE A 3 -14.46 85.85 65.78
N PRO A 4 -13.52 86.50 65.04
CA PRO A 4 -12.06 86.33 64.88
C PRO A 4 -11.34 87.65 65.34
N PRO A 5 -10.30 88.28 64.71
CA PRO A 5 -10.08 88.52 63.27
C PRO A 5 -8.67 88.20 62.69
N SER A 6 -8.61 88.11 61.35
CA SER A 6 -7.41 88.24 60.50
C SER A 6 -7.17 89.71 60.11
N PRO A 7 -5.97 90.06 59.60
CA PRO A 7 -5.79 90.39 58.15
C PRO A 7 -4.61 89.58 57.51
N LEU A 8 -4.52 89.30 56.20
CA LEU A 8 -4.25 90.17 55.02
C LEU A 8 -2.95 91.00 55.20
N MET A 9 -2.03 91.26 54.25
CA MET A 9 -1.76 90.94 52.82
C MET A 9 -0.25 91.27 52.61
N GLU A 10 0.52 91.00 51.54
CA GLU A 10 0.44 90.29 50.23
C GLU A 10 1.53 89.18 50.19
N GLN A 11 1.76 88.26 49.23
CA GLN A 11 1.51 88.08 47.78
C GLN A 11 2.60 88.64 46.81
N GLU A 12 3.53 87.78 46.39
CA GLU A 12 4.20 87.89 45.08
C GLU A 12 4.38 86.48 44.44
N TRP A 13 4.50 86.44 43.11
CA TRP A 13 4.11 85.29 42.26
C TRP A 13 5.30 84.45 41.74
N VAL A 14 5.04 83.21 41.29
CA VAL A 14 5.11 82.80 39.86
C VAL A 14 5.03 81.26 39.69
N ASN A 15 3.93 80.85 39.04
CA ASN A 15 3.69 79.72 38.11
C ASN A 15 4.26 78.30 38.35
N GLU A 16 3.30 77.40 38.57
CA GLU A 16 3.19 76.04 38.04
C GLU A 16 3.69 75.89 36.58
N GLU A 17 4.53 74.89 36.31
CA GLU A 17 4.65 74.28 34.97
C GLU A 17 4.35 72.77 35.05
N ARG A 18 3.40 72.35 34.23
CA ARG A 18 2.90 70.99 34.10
C ARG A 18 3.27 70.47 32.73
N GLY A 19 3.98 69.34 32.68
CA GLY A 19 4.01 68.47 31.50
C GLY A 19 5.40 68.12 30.97
N ASN A 20 5.72 66.83 30.94
CA ASN A 20 5.54 66.11 29.69
C ASN A 20 5.48 64.59 29.91
N GLU A 21 4.29 64.04 29.72
CA GLU A 21 4.14 62.63 29.40
C GLU A 21 4.53 62.43 27.92
N GLY A 22 5.13 61.29 27.58
CA GLY A 22 5.03 60.73 26.23
C GLY A 22 5.64 61.51 25.05
N LEU A 23 6.89 61.99 25.15
CA LEU A 23 7.67 62.30 23.96
C LEU A 23 8.23 61.01 23.34
N ILE A 24 7.63 60.59 22.22
CA ILE A 24 8.28 59.68 21.27
C ILE A 24 9.51 60.43 20.74
N GLU A 25 10.72 60.01 21.12
CA GLU A 25 11.97 60.60 20.61
C GLU A 25 12.09 60.37 19.09
N PHE A 26 11.64 61.35 18.31
CA PHE A 26 11.96 61.44 16.90
C PHE A 26 13.41 61.86 16.74
N TYR A 27 14.30 60.87 16.60
CA TYR A 27 15.69 61.10 16.25
C TYR A 27 15.79 61.94 14.97
N SER A 28 16.44 63.10 15.06
CA SER A 28 16.62 64.06 13.95
C SER A 28 17.42 63.52 12.77
N SER A 29 18.22 62.48 12.99
CA SER A 29 19.02 61.81 11.97
C SER A 29 19.23 60.34 12.33
N PHE A 30 19.39 59.50 11.30
CA PHE A 30 19.88 58.13 11.45
C PHE A 30 21.21 58.08 12.23
N LYS A 31 22.05 59.11 12.08
CA LYS A 31 23.31 59.23 12.83
C LYS A 31 23.08 59.37 14.34
N ASP A 32 22.12 60.20 14.74
CA ASP A 32 21.84 60.48 16.16
C ASP A 32 21.24 59.25 16.84
N MET A 33 20.32 58.57 16.14
CA MET A 33 19.77 57.27 16.54
C MET A 33 20.85 56.20 16.68
N PHE A 34 21.77 56.10 15.71
CA PHE A 34 22.86 55.14 15.73
C PHE A 34 23.86 55.46 16.86
N GLU A 35 24.18 56.74 17.10
CA GLU A 35 25.09 57.15 18.17
C GLU A 35 24.50 56.92 19.56
N PHE A 36 23.20 57.18 19.76
CA PHE A 36 22.46 56.83 20.97
C PHE A 36 22.45 55.31 21.20
N PHE A 37 22.06 54.53 20.19
CA PHE A 37 22.09 53.06 20.25
C PHE A 37 23.50 52.54 20.59
N CYS A 38 24.54 53.05 19.94
CA CYS A 38 25.93 52.64 20.18
C CYS A 38 26.45 53.00 21.58
N LYS A 39 25.91 54.04 22.23
CA LYS A 39 26.26 54.43 23.61
C LYS A 39 25.47 53.66 24.67
N ASN A 40 24.23 53.30 24.38
CA ASN A 40 23.31 52.68 25.34
C ASN A 40 23.17 51.15 25.18
N THR A 41 23.75 50.56 24.13
CA THR A 41 23.81 49.10 23.92
C THR A 41 24.96 48.45 24.69
N THR A 42 24.76 47.21 25.12
CA THR A 42 25.82 46.38 25.74
C THR A 42 26.80 45.77 24.72
N ILE A 43 26.59 46.00 23.42
CA ILE A 43 27.48 45.52 22.35
C ILE A 43 28.81 46.29 22.39
N HIS A 44 29.82 45.73 23.06
CA HIS A 44 31.13 46.39 23.27
C HIS A 44 31.84 46.86 21.99
N GLY A 45 31.56 46.23 20.83
CA GLY A 45 32.13 46.62 19.54
C GLY A 45 31.67 47.99 19.04
N THR A 46 30.41 48.36 19.26
CA THR A 46 29.84 49.62 18.76
C THR A 46 30.26 50.82 19.61
N ILE A 47 30.32 50.66 20.94
CA ILE A 47 30.89 51.67 21.86
C ILE A 47 32.34 52.00 21.45
N ARG A 48 33.16 50.98 21.21
CA ARG A 48 34.57 51.14 20.78
C ARG A 48 34.68 51.85 19.42
N LEU A 49 33.76 51.61 18.50
CA LEU A 49 33.73 52.23 17.18
C LEU A 49 33.38 53.72 17.24
N VAL A 50 32.43 54.12 18.09
CA VAL A 50 32.05 55.54 18.31
C VAL A 50 33.11 56.29 19.12
N CYS A 51 33.58 55.73 20.23
CA CYS A 51 34.53 56.41 21.13
C CYS A 51 35.98 56.45 20.60
N SER A 52 36.34 55.65 19.58
CA SER A 52 37.70 55.65 18.99
C SER A 52 37.93 56.70 17.90
N SER A 53 36.91 57.50 17.56
CA SER A 53 36.88 58.42 16.39
C SER A 53 38.12 59.33 16.22
N SER A 54 38.79 59.70 17.32
CA SER A 54 40.04 60.50 17.31
C SER A 54 41.25 59.81 16.66
N ASN A 55 41.35 58.47 16.68
CA ASN A 55 42.51 57.74 16.14
C ASN A 55 42.10 56.76 15.04
N ARG A 56 42.34 57.18 13.78
CA ARG A 56 41.89 56.45 12.57
C ARG A 56 42.34 55.00 12.49
N MET A 57 43.53 54.66 13.01
CA MET A 57 44.05 53.28 12.99
C MET A 57 43.29 52.38 13.97
N LYS A 58 43.00 52.89 15.18
CA LYS A 58 42.18 52.17 16.16
C LYS A 58 40.74 52.00 15.68
N THR A 59 40.15 53.03 15.06
CA THR A 59 38.81 52.93 14.47
C THR A 59 38.77 51.88 13.36
N ALA A 60 39.75 51.87 12.44
CA ALA A 60 39.80 50.87 11.37
C ALA A 60 39.89 49.43 11.90
N PHE A 61 40.70 49.20 12.94
CA PHE A 61 40.82 47.89 13.61
C PHE A 61 39.49 47.43 14.23
N TRP A 62 38.81 48.30 14.99
CA TRP A 62 37.52 47.96 15.60
C TRP A 62 36.40 47.78 14.56
N THR A 63 36.40 48.54 13.47
CA THR A 63 35.46 48.35 12.35
C THR A 63 35.70 47.02 11.65
N LEU A 64 36.95 46.61 11.42
CA LEU A 64 37.25 45.31 10.81
C LEU A 64 36.80 44.14 11.69
N LEU A 65 37.07 44.21 13.00
CA LEU A 65 36.59 43.19 13.96
C LEU A 65 35.06 43.16 14.03
N PHE A 66 34.40 44.32 14.03
CA PHE A 66 32.95 44.41 14.03
C PHE A 66 32.37 43.76 12.76
N LEU A 67 32.87 44.12 11.57
CA LEU A 67 32.46 43.53 10.30
C LEU A 67 32.73 42.02 10.23
N ALA A 68 33.86 41.53 10.76
CA ALA A 68 34.16 40.11 10.83
C ALA A 68 33.21 39.36 11.77
N SER A 69 32.89 39.94 12.93
CA SER A 69 31.93 39.36 13.88
C SER A 69 30.50 39.34 13.33
N PHE A 70 30.10 40.39 12.62
CA PHE A 70 28.82 40.48 11.92
C PHE A 70 28.74 39.49 10.75
N GLY A 71 29.84 39.34 9.99
CA GLY A 71 29.96 38.34 8.93
C GLY A 71 29.83 36.91 9.46
N MET A 72 30.51 36.57 10.57
CA MET A 72 30.33 35.28 11.23
C MET A 72 28.91 35.09 11.79
N LEU A 73 28.30 36.13 12.35
CA LEU A 73 26.91 36.09 12.82
C LEU A 73 25.94 35.75 11.67
N TYR A 74 26.04 36.43 10.54
CA TYR A 74 25.19 36.17 9.37
C TYR A 74 25.46 34.81 8.74
N TRP A 75 26.72 34.35 8.74
CA TRP A 75 27.05 32.99 8.32
C TRP A 75 26.40 31.94 9.22
N GLN A 76 26.46 32.11 10.55
CA GLN A 76 25.77 31.22 11.50
C GLN A 76 24.25 31.27 11.35
N PHE A 77 23.65 32.45 11.14
CA PHE A 77 22.22 32.55 10.82
C PHE A 77 21.86 31.82 9.52
N ALA A 78 22.66 31.94 8.46
CA ALA A 78 22.44 31.21 7.21
C ALA A 78 22.52 29.69 7.40
N LEU A 79 23.47 29.20 8.21
CA LEU A 79 23.56 27.78 8.56
C LEU A 79 22.33 27.30 9.36
N LEU A 80 21.93 28.03 10.41
CA LEU A 80 20.76 27.68 11.24
C LEU A 80 19.45 27.72 10.43
N PHE A 81 19.28 28.72 9.56
CA PHE A 81 18.12 28.84 8.69
C PHE A 81 18.09 27.72 7.65
N SER A 82 19.25 27.40 7.05
CA SER A 82 19.38 26.25 6.16
C SER A 82 19.04 24.95 6.88
N GLN A 83 19.50 24.74 8.13
CA GLN A 83 19.19 23.56 8.92
C GLN A 83 17.70 23.46 9.25
N TYR A 84 17.05 24.56 9.66
CA TYR A 84 15.60 24.58 9.91
C TYR A 84 14.81 24.12 8.66
N TRP A 85 15.15 24.62 7.48
CA TRP A 85 14.48 24.24 6.23
C TRP A 85 14.82 22.84 5.69
N THR A 86 15.70 22.07 6.36
CA THR A 86 15.89 20.64 6.06
C THR A 86 14.89 19.71 6.74
N TYR A 87 14.06 20.22 7.67
CA TYR A 87 13.06 19.43 8.41
C TYR A 87 13.62 18.12 9.00
N PRO A 88 14.71 18.16 9.80
CA PRO A 88 15.35 16.95 10.31
C PRO A 88 14.43 16.17 11.27
N VAL A 89 14.43 14.85 11.15
CA VAL A 89 13.65 13.93 12.00
C VAL A 89 14.56 13.09 12.89
N VAL A 90 14.09 12.76 14.09
CA VAL A 90 14.78 11.90 15.06
C VAL A 90 13.94 10.66 15.29
N MET A 91 14.55 9.47 15.20
CA MET A 91 13.88 8.20 15.50
C MET A 91 13.95 7.91 16.99
N THR A 92 12.81 7.61 17.60
CA THR A 92 12.70 7.10 18.96
C THR A 92 12.16 5.67 18.92
N MET A 93 12.66 4.80 19.80
CA MET A 93 12.19 3.42 19.93
C MET A 93 11.72 3.20 21.37
N SER A 94 10.47 2.78 21.52
CA SER A 94 9.88 2.34 22.80
C SER A 94 9.32 0.93 22.65
N MET A 95 9.27 0.18 23.75
CA MET A 95 8.66 -1.14 23.81
C MET A 95 7.48 -1.08 24.78
N HIS A 96 6.27 -1.26 24.25
CA HIS A 96 5.04 -1.25 25.03
C HIS A 96 4.57 -2.69 25.29
N SER A 97 4.57 -3.10 26.56
CA SER A 97 4.08 -4.42 26.99
C SER A 97 2.64 -4.33 27.50
N GLU A 98 1.76 -3.80 26.66
CA GLU A 98 0.35 -3.56 26.98
C GLU A 98 -0.56 -4.58 26.26
N PRO A 99 -1.73 -4.95 26.82
CA PRO A 99 -2.69 -5.84 26.17
C PRO A 99 -3.24 -5.27 24.85
N LYS A 100 -2.73 -5.75 23.71
CA LYS A 100 -3.17 -5.39 22.35
C LYS A 100 -4.33 -6.30 21.88
N MET A 101 -5.02 -5.89 20.83
CA MET A 101 -5.97 -6.78 20.13
C MET A 101 -5.19 -7.81 19.32
N PHE A 102 -5.58 -9.08 19.36
CA PHE A 102 -4.99 -10.12 18.51
C PHE A 102 -5.20 -9.74 17.03
N PRO A 103 -4.20 -9.91 16.14
CA PRO A 103 -4.30 -9.47 14.74
C PRO A 103 -5.41 -10.19 13.98
N ALA A 104 -5.79 -9.67 12.82
CA ALA A 104 -6.66 -10.38 11.90
C ALA A 104 -5.87 -11.52 11.24
N ILE A 105 -6.48 -12.70 11.15
CA ILE A 105 -5.88 -13.91 10.57
C ILE A 105 -6.74 -14.37 9.40
N THR A 106 -6.22 -14.27 8.18
CA THR A 106 -6.83 -14.86 6.99
C THR A 106 -6.26 -16.24 6.74
N LEU A 107 -7.15 -17.23 6.60
CA LEU A 107 -6.85 -18.58 6.14
C LEU A 107 -7.51 -18.79 4.78
N CYS A 108 -6.81 -19.39 3.82
CA CYS A 108 -7.38 -19.74 2.52
C CYS A 108 -7.14 -21.22 2.17
N ASN A 109 -8.20 -21.91 1.76
CA ASN A 109 -8.10 -23.23 1.15
C ASN A 109 -7.61 -23.05 -0.29
N LEU A 110 -6.44 -23.60 -0.65
CA LEU A 110 -5.78 -23.42 -1.96
C LEU A 110 -6.51 -24.09 -3.15
N ASP A 111 -7.84 -24.18 -3.10
CA ASP A 111 -8.71 -24.86 -4.05
C ASP A 111 -9.70 -23.86 -4.70
N PRO A 112 -9.31 -23.17 -5.79
CA PRO A 112 -10.18 -22.21 -6.47
C PRO A 112 -11.44 -22.85 -7.07
N TYR A 113 -12.56 -22.16 -6.91
CA TYR A 113 -13.88 -22.65 -7.31
C TYR A 113 -14.00 -22.91 -8.82
N ARG A 114 -14.45 -24.12 -9.16
CA ARG A 114 -14.91 -24.51 -10.50
C ARG A 114 -16.43 -24.35 -10.57
N PHE A 115 -16.90 -23.25 -11.15
CA PHE A 115 -18.34 -22.93 -11.27
C PHE A 115 -18.98 -23.67 -12.46
N ASP A 116 -20.19 -24.22 -12.27
CA ASP A 116 -20.96 -24.94 -13.31
C ASP A 116 -21.01 -24.16 -14.63
N LEU A 117 -21.30 -22.85 -14.56
CA LEU A 117 -21.53 -21.96 -15.71
C LEU A 117 -20.33 -21.87 -16.67
N VAL A 118 -19.12 -22.19 -16.22
CA VAL A 118 -17.89 -22.15 -17.01
C VAL A 118 -17.15 -23.50 -17.06
N SER A 119 -17.68 -24.56 -16.42
CA SER A 119 -16.99 -25.85 -16.31
C SER A 119 -16.67 -26.49 -17.66
N GLU A 120 -17.53 -26.32 -18.67
CA GLU A 120 -17.28 -26.76 -20.06
C GLU A 120 -16.08 -26.02 -20.69
N LYS A 121 -15.95 -24.71 -20.44
CA LYS A 121 -14.85 -23.89 -20.97
C LYS A 121 -13.53 -24.20 -20.25
N LEU A 122 -13.60 -24.49 -18.95
CA LEU A 122 -12.47 -24.99 -18.18
C LEU A 122 -12.04 -26.38 -18.68
N ALA A 123 -12.96 -27.29 -18.98
CA ALA A 123 -12.63 -28.60 -19.57
C ALA A 123 -11.98 -28.48 -20.97
N GLN A 124 -12.38 -27.49 -21.77
CA GLN A 124 -11.71 -27.17 -23.04
C GLN A 124 -10.30 -26.58 -22.84
N LEU A 125 -10.07 -25.83 -21.76
CA LEU A 125 -8.73 -25.35 -21.38
C LEU A 125 -7.84 -26.49 -20.88
N ASP A 126 -8.38 -27.35 -20.02
CA ASP A 126 -7.76 -28.58 -19.53
C ASP A 126 -7.22 -29.41 -20.71
N GLN A 127 -8.08 -29.75 -21.67
CA GLN A 127 -7.70 -30.46 -22.90
C GLN A 127 -6.64 -29.71 -23.72
N MET A 128 -6.80 -28.39 -23.93
CA MET A 128 -5.81 -27.59 -24.68
C MET A 128 -4.44 -27.60 -24.00
N THR A 129 -4.40 -27.71 -22.66
CA THR A 129 -3.16 -27.79 -21.88
C THR A 129 -2.48 -29.15 -22.07
N GLU A 130 -3.23 -30.25 -22.00
CA GLU A 130 -2.71 -31.59 -22.27
C GLU A 130 -2.15 -31.71 -23.70
N GLU A 131 -2.87 -31.18 -24.70
CA GLU A 131 -2.41 -31.11 -26.09
C GLU A 131 -1.10 -30.30 -26.23
N ALA A 132 -1.01 -29.14 -25.56
CA ALA A 132 0.20 -28.31 -25.59
C ALA A 132 1.41 -28.98 -24.91
N ILE A 133 1.21 -29.64 -23.76
CA ILE A 133 2.26 -30.38 -23.04
C ILE A 133 2.76 -31.56 -23.87
N ALA A 134 1.84 -32.34 -24.46
CA ALA A 134 2.19 -33.46 -25.32
C ALA A 134 3.00 -33.02 -26.55
N ASN A 135 2.64 -31.88 -27.15
CA ASN A 135 3.35 -31.32 -28.32
C ASN A 135 4.75 -30.76 -27.97
N LEU A 136 4.95 -30.22 -26.77
CA LEU A 136 6.22 -29.62 -26.35
C LEU A 136 7.22 -30.63 -25.77
N TYR A 137 6.73 -31.57 -24.95
CA TYR A 137 7.57 -32.49 -24.16
C TYR A 137 7.45 -33.96 -24.58
N GLY A 138 6.59 -34.29 -25.54
CA GLY A 138 6.43 -35.65 -26.06
C GLY A 138 5.76 -36.64 -25.10
N HIS A 139 5.19 -36.17 -23.99
CA HIS A 139 4.50 -37.01 -23.01
C HIS A 139 2.98 -36.85 -23.11
N LYS A 140 2.30 -37.95 -23.46
CA LYS A 140 0.83 -38.06 -23.35
C LYS A 140 0.45 -38.33 -21.89
N THR A 141 0.28 -37.27 -21.12
CA THR A 141 -0.22 -37.32 -19.75
C THR A 141 -1.72 -37.03 -19.73
N SER A 142 -2.52 -37.94 -19.18
CA SER A 142 -3.85 -37.61 -18.67
C SER A 142 -3.69 -36.92 -17.32
N ILE A 143 -3.48 -35.61 -17.35
CA ILE A 143 -3.35 -34.75 -16.17
C ILE A 143 -4.72 -34.62 -15.50
N VAL A 144 -5.78 -34.52 -16.31
CA VAL A 144 -7.15 -34.32 -15.84
C VAL A 144 -7.90 -35.66 -15.85
N SER A 145 -7.65 -36.47 -14.81
CA SER A 145 -8.47 -37.66 -14.55
C SER A 145 -9.94 -37.25 -14.38
N SER A 146 -10.88 -38.06 -14.89
CA SER A 146 -12.33 -37.78 -14.94
C SER A 146 -13.05 -37.82 -13.58
N ARG A 147 -12.38 -37.36 -12.50
CA ARG A 147 -12.77 -37.50 -11.10
C ARG A 147 -13.16 -36.19 -10.41
N TYR A 148 -13.11 -35.07 -11.14
CA TYR A 148 -13.60 -33.75 -10.72
C TYR A 148 -15.13 -33.78 -10.62
N LYS A 149 -15.64 -34.07 -9.41
CA LYS A 149 -17.04 -34.48 -9.21
C LYS A 149 -17.89 -33.52 -8.38
N LYS A 150 -17.47 -32.25 -8.29
CA LYS A 150 -18.16 -31.21 -7.48
C LYS A 150 -17.93 -29.81 -8.05
N ASP A 151 -18.48 -29.57 -9.23
CA ASP A 151 -18.68 -28.21 -9.73
C ASP A 151 -19.68 -27.46 -8.82
N ILE A 152 -19.56 -26.13 -8.76
CA ILE A 152 -20.37 -25.26 -7.90
C ILE A 152 -21.55 -24.68 -8.68
N SER A 153 -22.76 -25.06 -8.23
CA SER A 153 -24.02 -24.57 -8.77
C SER A 153 -24.39 -23.23 -8.14
N VAL A 154 -24.74 -22.24 -8.96
CA VAL A 154 -25.14 -20.89 -8.54
C VAL A 154 -26.66 -20.74 -8.61
N LYS A 155 -27.32 -20.50 -7.47
CA LYS A 155 -28.75 -20.15 -7.43
C LYS A 155 -28.99 -18.65 -7.60
N GLY A 156 -30.00 -18.28 -8.40
CA GLY A 156 -30.41 -16.89 -8.63
C GLY A 156 -30.13 -16.35 -10.03
N GLY A 157 -29.37 -17.08 -10.85
CA GLY A 157 -29.11 -16.76 -12.25
C GLY A 157 -30.27 -17.13 -13.20
N SER A 158 -31.47 -16.56 -13.00
CA SER A 158 -32.51 -16.56 -14.06
C SER A 158 -32.30 -15.42 -15.07
N ALA A 159 -31.06 -14.97 -15.24
CA ALA A 159 -30.62 -14.32 -16.45
C ALA A 159 -30.20 -15.42 -17.42
N ASN A 160 -30.67 -15.36 -18.67
CA ASN A 160 -30.09 -16.15 -19.75
C ASN A 160 -28.63 -15.69 -19.92
N LEU A 161 -27.69 -16.35 -19.23
CA LEU A 161 -26.28 -16.28 -19.59
C LEU A 161 -26.17 -17.02 -20.93
N SER A 162 -26.39 -16.27 -22.00
CA SER A 162 -26.42 -16.80 -23.36
C SER A 162 -25.12 -17.57 -23.61
N SER A 163 -25.20 -18.90 -23.70
CA SER A 163 -24.02 -19.76 -23.88
C SER A 163 -23.31 -19.53 -25.22
N SER A 164 -23.93 -18.73 -26.10
CA SER A 164 -23.36 -18.23 -27.35
C SER A 164 -22.52 -16.96 -27.16
N SER A 165 -21.19 -17.13 -27.11
CA SER A 165 -20.22 -16.30 -27.88
C SER A 165 -18.76 -16.53 -27.46
N PHE A 166 -18.49 -16.87 -26.20
CA PHE A 166 -17.12 -17.08 -25.75
C PHE A 166 -16.53 -18.40 -26.26
N GLN A 167 -15.34 -18.29 -26.83
CA GLN A 167 -14.59 -19.34 -27.49
C GLN A 167 -13.12 -19.20 -27.10
N LEU A 168 -12.46 -20.29 -26.69
CA LEU A 168 -11.05 -20.22 -26.31
C LEU A 168 -10.16 -19.81 -27.49
N ASN A 169 -9.28 -18.83 -27.26
CA ASN A 169 -8.39 -18.34 -28.29
C ASN A 169 -7.18 -19.27 -28.48
N ARG A 170 -7.37 -20.30 -29.31
CA ARG A 170 -6.35 -21.31 -29.64
C ARG A 170 -5.08 -20.75 -30.28
N HIS A 171 -5.09 -19.52 -30.80
CA HIS A 171 -3.89 -18.87 -31.36
C HIS A 171 -2.88 -18.47 -30.27
N ILE A 172 -3.32 -18.23 -29.04
CA ILE A 172 -2.45 -17.98 -27.89
C ILE A 172 -1.98 -19.35 -27.37
N SER A 173 -1.06 -19.95 -28.11
CA SER A 173 -0.47 -21.26 -27.85
C SER A 173 0.93 -21.13 -27.24
N LEU A 174 1.36 -22.19 -26.54
CA LEU A 174 2.73 -22.32 -26.06
C LEU A 174 3.68 -22.67 -27.22
N VAL A 175 4.84 -22.03 -27.24
CA VAL A 175 5.85 -22.17 -28.29
C VAL A 175 7.25 -22.32 -27.68
N MET A 176 8.11 -23.12 -28.32
CA MET A 176 9.53 -23.15 -28.01
C MET A 176 10.25 -21.96 -28.66
N LEU A 177 11.02 -21.25 -27.85
CA LEU A 177 11.82 -20.10 -28.20
C LEU A 177 13.30 -20.49 -28.15
N LYS A 178 14.01 -20.22 -29.24
CA LYS A 178 15.47 -20.40 -29.31
C LYS A 178 16.12 -19.19 -28.65
N GLU A 179 16.98 -19.41 -27.66
CA GLU A 179 17.87 -18.34 -27.20
C GLU A 179 18.93 -18.01 -28.27
N PRO A 180 19.37 -16.74 -28.37
CA PRO A 180 20.51 -16.38 -29.21
C PRO A 180 21.79 -17.09 -28.72
N ASP A 181 22.65 -17.53 -29.63
CA ASP A 181 23.88 -18.27 -29.31
C ASP A 181 24.84 -17.43 -28.46
N THR A 182 24.86 -17.67 -27.15
CA THR A 182 25.75 -17.02 -26.17
C THR A 182 27.13 -17.70 -26.06
N GLY A 183 27.53 -18.50 -27.06
CA GLY A 183 28.78 -19.27 -27.06
C GLY A 183 28.81 -20.46 -26.09
N SER A 184 27.75 -20.68 -25.30
CA SER A 184 27.61 -21.86 -24.45
C SER A 184 27.31 -23.10 -25.28
N LYS A 185 28.01 -24.22 -25.00
CA LYS A 185 27.79 -25.52 -25.66
C LYS A 185 26.42 -26.16 -25.36
N LYS A 186 25.61 -25.59 -24.46
CA LYS A 186 24.24 -26.03 -24.17
C LYS A 186 23.24 -25.09 -24.83
N LYS A 187 22.48 -25.62 -25.80
CA LYS A 187 21.29 -24.94 -26.34
C LYS A 187 20.18 -24.99 -25.30
N HIS A 188 19.98 -23.89 -24.60
CA HIS A 188 18.82 -23.70 -23.73
C HIS A 188 17.63 -23.27 -24.58
N PHE A 189 16.52 -23.99 -24.45
CA PHE A 189 15.24 -23.63 -25.06
C PHE A 189 14.37 -23.04 -23.96
N LYS A 190 13.78 -21.87 -24.21
CA LYS A 190 12.75 -21.30 -23.34
C LYS A 190 11.38 -21.65 -23.92
N VAL A 191 10.39 -21.85 -23.06
CA VAL A 191 8.99 -21.95 -23.49
C VAL A 191 8.32 -20.62 -23.19
N GLY A 192 7.38 -20.22 -24.04
CA GLY A 192 6.62 -19.00 -23.86
C GLY A 192 5.35 -18.98 -24.71
N PHE A 193 4.64 -17.86 -24.69
CA PHE A 193 3.48 -17.62 -25.56
C PHE A 193 3.54 -16.22 -26.17
N LYS A 194 2.97 -16.09 -27.37
CA LYS A 194 2.95 -14.83 -28.14
C LYS A 194 1.74 -14.00 -27.75
N LEU A 195 1.95 -12.71 -27.48
CA LEU A 195 0.89 -11.72 -27.31
C LEU A 195 1.07 -10.59 -28.31
N CYS A 196 -0.04 -10.14 -28.90
CA CYS A 196 -0.07 -9.09 -29.92
C CYS A 196 -1.07 -7.99 -29.56
N ASN A 197 -0.83 -6.79 -30.08
CA ASN A 197 -1.81 -5.70 -30.05
C ASN A 197 -3.05 -6.04 -30.89
N ALA A 198 -4.10 -5.23 -30.80
CA ALA A 198 -5.38 -5.49 -31.48
C ALA A 198 -5.27 -5.56 -33.03
N THR A 199 -4.24 -4.97 -33.64
CA THR A 199 -4.00 -5.05 -35.10
C THR A 199 -3.11 -6.22 -35.52
N GLY A 200 -2.56 -6.99 -34.57
CA GLY A 200 -1.60 -8.07 -34.84
C GLY A 200 -0.19 -7.62 -35.27
N GLY A 201 0.04 -6.30 -35.42
CA GLY A 201 1.28 -5.75 -35.97
C GLY A 201 2.41 -5.57 -34.96
N ASN A 202 2.11 -5.37 -33.68
CA ASN A 202 3.10 -5.33 -32.60
C ASN A 202 2.88 -6.55 -31.69
N CYS A 203 3.92 -7.36 -31.52
CA CYS A 203 3.85 -8.56 -30.70
C CYS A 203 5.16 -8.81 -29.95
N PHE A 204 5.06 -9.44 -28.79
CA PHE A 204 6.19 -9.94 -28.02
C PHE A 204 5.88 -11.33 -27.47
N TYR A 205 6.90 -12.02 -26.97
CA TYR A 205 6.76 -13.32 -26.33
C TYR A 205 6.93 -13.18 -24.81
N LYS A 206 5.98 -13.70 -24.03
CA LYS A 206 6.17 -13.96 -22.60
C LYS A 206 6.87 -15.30 -22.47
N ALA A 207 8.09 -15.30 -21.95
CA ALA A 207 8.89 -16.49 -21.68
C ALA A 207 9.32 -16.49 -20.22
N TYR A 208 9.37 -17.67 -19.59
CA TYR A 208 9.76 -17.84 -18.20
C TYR A 208 11.01 -18.72 -18.08
N SER A 209 11.56 -18.83 -16.86
CA SER A 209 12.72 -19.66 -16.54
C SER A 209 12.44 -21.15 -16.61
N SER A 210 11.26 -21.58 -16.14
CA SER A 210 10.84 -22.97 -16.16
C SER A 210 9.71 -23.23 -17.15
N GLY A 211 9.65 -24.46 -17.65
CA GLY A 211 8.49 -24.98 -18.36
C GLY A 211 7.24 -25.02 -17.48
N VAL A 212 7.40 -25.24 -16.17
CA VAL A 212 6.29 -25.28 -15.19
C VAL A 212 5.67 -23.89 -15.04
N ASP A 213 6.48 -22.88 -14.69
CA ASP A 213 6.04 -21.48 -14.57
C ASP A 213 5.31 -21.02 -15.85
N THR A 214 5.86 -21.39 -17.02
CA THR A 214 5.27 -21.03 -18.32
C THR A 214 3.88 -21.64 -18.52
N ILE A 215 3.70 -22.93 -18.18
CA ILE A 215 2.40 -23.62 -18.29
C ILE A 215 1.40 -23.00 -17.32
N GLN A 216 1.80 -22.80 -16.06
CA GLN A 216 0.94 -22.21 -15.02
C GLN A 216 0.47 -20.80 -15.42
N GLU A 217 1.39 -19.94 -15.85
CA GLU A 217 1.06 -18.55 -16.21
C GLU A 217 0.23 -18.47 -17.50
N TRP A 218 0.44 -19.38 -18.46
CA TRP A 218 -0.38 -19.50 -19.65
C TRP A 218 -1.80 -20.02 -19.33
N TYR A 219 -1.92 -21.02 -18.45
CA TYR A 219 -3.20 -21.53 -17.96
C TYR A 219 -3.95 -20.43 -17.19
N ARG A 220 -3.25 -19.75 -16.26
CA ARG A 220 -3.75 -18.61 -15.48
C ARG A 220 -4.25 -17.47 -16.38
N PHE A 221 -3.55 -17.18 -17.47
CA PHE A 221 -4.00 -16.19 -18.46
C PHE A 221 -5.35 -16.58 -19.10
N HIS A 222 -5.50 -17.82 -19.60
CA HIS A 222 -6.77 -18.29 -20.17
C HIS A 222 -7.89 -18.40 -19.13
N TYR A 223 -7.56 -18.85 -17.92
CA TYR A 223 -8.48 -18.94 -16.77
C TYR A 223 -9.14 -17.59 -16.47
N MET A 224 -8.38 -16.50 -16.40
CA MET A 224 -8.95 -15.16 -16.20
C MET A 224 -9.95 -14.77 -17.30
N ASN A 225 -9.66 -15.09 -18.57
CA ASN A 225 -10.57 -14.81 -19.68
C ASN A 225 -11.90 -15.55 -19.51
N ILE A 226 -11.87 -16.82 -19.10
CA ILE A 226 -13.07 -17.62 -18.84
C ILE A 226 -13.85 -17.08 -17.64
N MET A 227 -13.16 -16.82 -16.53
CA MET A 227 -13.80 -16.41 -15.28
C MET A 227 -14.38 -14.98 -15.34
N SER A 228 -13.84 -14.12 -16.21
CA SER A 228 -14.41 -12.78 -16.49
C SER A 228 -15.86 -12.79 -17.00
N GLN A 229 -16.35 -13.95 -17.48
CA GLN A 229 -17.73 -14.13 -17.95
C GLN A 229 -18.76 -14.22 -16.82
N LEU A 230 -18.32 -14.54 -15.59
CA LEU A 230 -19.21 -14.68 -14.45
C LEU A 230 -19.73 -13.32 -13.99
N PRO A 231 -20.98 -13.24 -13.49
CA PRO A 231 -21.53 -11.98 -13.01
C PRO A 231 -20.74 -11.46 -11.79
N LEU A 232 -20.59 -10.14 -11.68
CA LEU A 232 -19.83 -9.48 -10.60
C LEU A 232 -20.38 -9.80 -9.20
N ILE A 233 -21.67 -10.11 -9.11
CA ILE A 233 -22.35 -10.56 -7.89
C ILE A 233 -22.76 -12.00 -8.13
N ILE A 234 -21.90 -12.93 -7.73
CA ILE A 234 -22.27 -14.34 -7.59
C ILE A 234 -22.83 -14.52 -6.19
N ASN A 235 -24.13 -14.80 -6.07
CA ASN A 235 -24.70 -15.14 -4.77
C ASN A 235 -24.41 -16.63 -4.51
N ILE A 236 -23.27 -16.92 -3.88
CA ILE A 236 -22.79 -18.30 -3.60
C ILE A 236 -23.56 -18.91 -2.42
N SER A 237 -24.89 -18.87 -2.47
CA SER A 237 -25.78 -19.30 -1.37
C SER A 237 -26.10 -20.79 -1.35
N SER A 238 -25.72 -21.53 -2.40
CA SER A 238 -25.82 -23.00 -2.49
C SER A 238 -24.54 -23.72 -2.07
N HIS A 239 -23.42 -23.00 -1.94
CA HIS A 239 -22.14 -23.51 -1.50
C HIS A 239 -21.49 -22.53 -0.53
N GLU A 240 -22.16 -22.28 0.60
CA GLU A 240 -21.40 -22.06 1.83
C GLU A 240 -20.56 -23.32 2.03
N GLU A 241 -19.27 -23.26 1.69
CA GLU A 241 -18.34 -24.19 2.32
C GLU A 241 -18.38 -23.88 3.80
N HIS A 242 -19.05 -24.75 4.55
CA HIS A 242 -18.98 -24.75 6.00
C HIS A 242 -17.50 -24.64 6.37
N ILE A 243 -17.18 -23.72 7.29
CA ILE A 243 -15.80 -23.46 7.66
C ILE A 243 -15.06 -24.74 8.08
N GLN A 244 -15.80 -25.72 8.61
CA GLN A 244 -15.41 -27.11 8.89
C GLN A 244 -14.68 -27.85 7.75
N ASN A 245 -14.83 -27.44 6.49
CA ASN A 245 -14.08 -27.99 5.36
C ASN A 245 -12.59 -27.60 5.39
N LEU A 246 -12.26 -26.45 6.00
CA LEU A 246 -10.91 -25.89 6.14
C LEU A 246 -10.43 -25.85 7.60
N VAL A 247 -11.30 -25.45 8.54
CA VAL A 247 -11.02 -25.33 9.98
C VAL A 247 -11.88 -26.35 10.73
N TYR A 248 -11.29 -27.49 11.06
CA TYR A 248 -11.93 -28.56 11.80
C TYR A 248 -12.15 -28.22 13.28
N SER A 249 -11.26 -27.43 13.88
CA SER A 249 -11.39 -26.92 15.25
C SER A 249 -10.74 -25.55 15.37
N CYS A 250 -11.33 -24.66 16.18
CA CYS A 250 -10.86 -23.32 16.46
C CYS A 250 -11.06 -23.01 17.94
N GLN A 251 -10.00 -22.59 18.63
CA GLN A 251 -10.02 -22.13 20.01
C GLN A 251 -9.15 -20.87 20.14
N TYR A 252 -9.55 -19.95 21.01
CA TYR A 252 -8.76 -18.79 21.41
C TYR A 252 -8.85 -18.61 22.93
N ASP A 253 -7.72 -18.40 23.60
CA ASP A 253 -7.61 -18.38 25.08
C ASP A 253 -8.20 -19.62 25.78
N GLY A 254 -8.20 -20.76 25.09
CA GLY A 254 -8.81 -22.03 25.54
C GLY A 254 -10.31 -22.17 25.25
N GLU A 255 -10.99 -21.11 24.86
CA GLU A 255 -12.43 -21.08 24.58
C GLU A 255 -12.73 -21.29 23.08
N PRO A 256 -13.84 -21.94 22.70
CA PRO A 256 -14.18 -22.21 21.31
C PRO A 256 -14.58 -20.95 20.54
N CYS A 257 -14.11 -20.80 19.30
CA CYS A 257 -14.49 -19.70 18.41
C CYS A 257 -15.98 -19.79 18.00
N ARG A 258 -16.64 -18.64 17.82
CA ARG A 258 -18.05 -18.54 17.39
C ARG A 258 -18.14 -18.39 15.87
N GLU A 259 -19.30 -18.70 15.29
CA GLU A 259 -19.55 -18.52 13.85
C GLU A 259 -19.47 -17.05 13.39
N SER A 260 -19.69 -16.11 14.32
CA SER A 260 -19.57 -14.66 14.07
C SER A 260 -18.13 -14.13 14.09
N ASP A 261 -17.14 -14.94 14.49
CA ASP A 261 -15.75 -14.49 14.67
C ASP A 261 -14.96 -14.40 13.35
N TYR A 262 -15.49 -14.97 12.27
CA TYR A 262 -14.89 -14.96 10.95
C TYR A 262 -15.81 -14.32 9.89
N ILE A 263 -15.19 -13.75 8.86
CA ILE A 263 -15.88 -13.40 7.60
C ILE A 263 -15.37 -14.31 6.48
N HIS A 264 -16.30 -14.87 5.70
CA HIS A 264 -15.98 -15.65 4.50
C HIS A 264 -15.94 -14.75 3.26
N PHE A 265 -14.96 -14.94 2.40
CA PHE A 265 -14.89 -14.37 1.06
C PHE A 265 -14.21 -15.35 0.09
N HIS A 266 -14.55 -15.26 -1.19
CA HIS A 266 -13.90 -16.05 -2.23
C HIS A 266 -12.75 -15.25 -2.86
N HIS A 267 -11.53 -15.82 -2.86
CA HIS A 267 -10.39 -15.28 -3.60
C HIS A 267 -10.24 -16.01 -4.94
N GLN A 268 -10.13 -15.26 -6.03
CA GLN A 268 -10.16 -15.79 -7.40
C GLN A 268 -8.98 -16.71 -7.76
N VAL A 269 -7.89 -16.68 -6.97
CA VAL A 269 -6.72 -17.57 -7.11
C VAL A 269 -6.68 -18.65 -6.02
N TYR A 270 -7.18 -18.33 -4.83
CA TYR A 270 -6.93 -19.10 -3.59
C TYR A 270 -8.22 -19.59 -2.92
N GLY A 271 -9.27 -19.84 -3.71
CA GLY A 271 -10.48 -20.51 -3.22
C GLY A 271 -11.20 -19.79 -2.09
N SER A 272 -11.56 -20.56 -1.07
CA SER A 272 -12.38 -20.13 0.06
C SER A 272 -11.48 -19.55 1.15
N CYS A 273 -11.68 -18.27 1.46
CA CYS A 273 -10.91 -17.56 2.47
C CYS A 273 -11.78 -17.13 3.65
N TYR A 274 -11.22 -17.21 4.86
CA TYR A 274 -11.88 -16.86 6.12
C TYR A 274 -10.96 -15.97 6.94
N THR A 275 -11.42 -14.75 7.27
CA THR A 275 -10.67 -13.81 8.12
C THR A 275 -11.26 -13.74 9.53
N PHE A 276 -10.50 -14.25 10.50
CA PHE A 276 -10.82 -14.14 11.92
C PHE A 276 -10.49 -12.74 12.46
N ASN A 277 -11.30 -12.26 13.40
CA ASN A 277 -11.17 -10.96 14.06
C ASN A 277 -10.98 -9.77 13.08
N SER A 278 -11.57 -9.82 11.89
CA SER A 278 -11.34 -8.82 10.82
C SER A 278 -11.50 -7.35 11.28
N LYS A 279 -12.42 -7.07 12.21
CA LYS A 279 -12.70 -5.71 12.72
C LYS A 279 -11.85 -5.28 13.92
N GLY A 280 -11.25 -6.20 14.68
CA GLY A 280 -10.47 -5.85 15.87
C GLY A 280 -11.24 -5.24 17.04
N THR A 281 -12.57 -5.33 17.07
CA THR A 281 -13.43 -4.66 18.06
C THR A 281 -13.92 -5.54 19.21
N ASP A 282 -13.88 -6.87 19.07
CA ASP A 282 -14.45 -7.78 20.07
C ASP A 282 -13.39 -8.14 21.13
N LEU A 283 -13.68 -7.83 22.39
CA LEU A 283 -12.82 -8.08 23.55
C LEU A 283 -12.47 -9.57 23.76
N PHE A 284 -13.25 -10.51 23.19
CA PHE A 284 -12.87 -11.92 23.14
C PHE A 284 -11.47 -12.11 22.54
N TRP A 285 -11.12 -11.36 21.49
CA TRP A 285 -9.83 -11.42 20.81
C TRP A 285 -8.75 -10.51 21.45
N LYS A 286 -8.88 -10.12 22.72
CA LYS A 286 -7.86 -9.29 23.38
C LYS A 286 -6.72 -10.16 23.90
N ALA A 287 -5.50 -9.91 23.44
CA ALA A 287 -4.31 -10.64 23.86
C ALA A 287 -3.81 -10.09 25.21
N THR A 288 -4.21 -10.75 26.30
CA THR A 288 -3.86 -10.32 27.68
C THR A 288 -2.60 -10.99 28.23
N LYS A 289 -2.23 -12.17 27.73
CA LYS A 289 -1.10 -12.98 28.20
C LYS A 289 -0.35 -13.58 27.01
N PRO A 290 0.99 -13.57 26.99
CA PRO A 290 1.76 -14.34 26.02
C PRO A 290 1.76 -15.83 26.38
N GLY A 291 1.59 -16.70 25.40
CA GLY A 291 1.67 -18.17 25.58
C GLY A 291 0.87 -18.93 24.53
N ILE A 292 1.29 -20.15 24.20
CA ILE A 292 0.64 -20.98 23.17
C ILE A 292 -0.81 -21.32 23.56
N SER A 293 -1.06 -21.57 24.85
CA SER A 293 -2.40 -21.83 25.41
C SER A 293 -3.35 -20.64 25.37
N TYR A 294 -2.82 -19.42 25.23
CA TYR A 294 -3.56 -18.16 25.25
C TYR A 294 -3.72 -17.54 23.86
N GLY A 295 -3.20 -18.19 22.82
CA GLY A 295 -3.29 -17.77 21.43
C GLY A 295 -4.43 -18.45 20.66
N LEU A 296 -4.44 -18.22 19.35
CA LEU A 296 -5.32 -18.93 18.42
C LEU A 296 -4.77 -20.34 18.13
N SER A 297 -5.56 -21.36 18.46
CA SER A 297 -5.30 -22.77 18.18
C SER A 297 -6.27 -23.27 17.11
N LEU A 298 -5.73 -23.85 16.03
CA LEU A 298 -6.49 -24.28 14.86
C LEU A 298 -6.10 -25.71 14.48
N ILE A 299 -7.11 -26.55 14.19
CA ILE A 299 -6.91 -27.80 13.46
C ILE A 299 -7.42 -27.55 12.04
N LEU A 300 -6.49 -27.58 11.08
CA LEU A 300 -6.78 -27.27 9.68
C LEU A 300 -6.85 -28.54 8.83
N LYS A 301 -7.76 -28.53 7.86
CA LYS A 301 -7.89 -29.54 6.82
C LYS A 301 -7.45 -28.92 5.49
N ALA A 302 -6.26 -29.32 5.03
CA ALA A 302 -5.84 -29.07 3.66
C ALA A 302 -6.43 -30.18 2.76
N ASP A 303 -7.18 -29.80 1.73
CA ASP A 303 -7.55 -30.75 0.68
C ASP A 303 -6.33 -31.10 -0.19
N GLN A 304 -6.33 -32.31 -0.75
CA GLN A 304 -5.27 -32.83 -1.65
C GLN A 304 -5.82 -33.21 -3.03
N ASN A 305 -7.10 -32.94 -3.27
CA ASN A 305 -7.81 -33.19 -4.52
C ASN A 305 -8.37 -31.86 -5.03
N ASP A 306 -7.47 -30.93 -5.36
CA ASP A 306 -7.82 -29.60 -5.87
C ASP A 306 -8.69 -29.70 -7.12
N ARG A 307 -9.61 -28.74 -7.33
CA ARG A 307 -10.53 -28.70 -8.49
C ARG A 307 -9.86 -28.22 -9.78
N LEU A 308 -8.71 -27.57 -9.68
CA LEU A 308 -7.98 -26.93 -10.78
C LEU A 308 -6.46 -27.18 -10.65
N PRO A 309 -5.97 -28.39 -10.97
CA PRO A 309 -4.59 -28.85 -10.69
C PRO A 309 -3.49 -28.12 -11.49
N LEU A 310 -3.90 -27.35 -12.50
CA LEU A 310 -3.02 -26.54 -13.34
C LEU A 310 -2.87 -25.10 -12.80
N LEU A 311 -3.68 -24.73 -11.81
CA LEU A 311 -3.66 -23.42 -11.14
C LEU A 311 -3.24 -23.57 -9.67
N SER A 312 -3.85 -24.51 -8.94
CA SER A 312 -3.34 -24.96 -7.65
C SER A 312 -2.40 -26.14 -7.84
N THR A 313 -1.18 -25.98 -7.37
CA THR A 313 -0.11 -27.01 -7.41
C THR A 313 0.55 -27.20 -6.05
N VAL A 314 0.00 -26.56 -5.01
CA VAL A 314 0.55 -26.50 -3.65
C VAL A 314 -0.50 -27.02 -2.69
N ALA A 315 -0.22 -28.16 -2.06
CA ALA A 315 -1.08 -28.74 -1.04
C ALA A 315 -0.75 -28.15 0.34
N GLY A 316 -1.68 -27.39 0.91
CA GLY A 316 -1.52 -26.72 2.20
C GLY A 316 -2.66 -25.78 2.52
N VAL A 317 -2.49 -24.98 3.56
CA VAL A 317 -3.37 -23.83 3.87
C VAL A 317 -2.53 -22.57 3.88
N GLN A 318 -2.96 -21.58 3.11
CA GLN A 318 -2.30 -20.28 3.03
C GLN A 318 -2.75 -19.41 4.20
N VAL A 319 -1.81 -18.79 4.91
CA VAL A 319 -2.09 -17.97 6.09
C VAL A 319 -1.48 -16.58 5.93
N MET A 320 -2.28 -15.56 6.27
CA MET A 320 -1.86 -14.16 6.32
C MET A 320 -2.24 -13.56 7.68
N ILE A 321 -1.30 -12.86 8.30
CA ILE A 321 -1.47 -12.13 9.56
C ILE A 321 -1.44 -10.65 9.22
N HIS A 322 -2.51 -9.92 9.51
CA HIS A 322 -2.63 -8.52 9.08
C HIS A 322 -3.38 -7.64 10.11
N ASN A 323 -3.32 -6.32 9.92
CA ASN A 323 -4.04 -5.37 10.76
C ASN A 323 -5.54 -5.41 10.47
N HIS A 324 -6.33 -5.00 11.46
CA HIS A 324 -7.79 -4.96 11.36
C HIS A 324 -8.28 -3.98 10.29
N ASN A 325 -9.47 -4.25 9.74
CA ASN A 325 -10.12 -3.44 8.70
C ASN A 325 -9.23 -3.20 7.45
N GLN A 326 -8.41 -4.19 7.08
CA GLN A 326 -7.60 -4.20 5.86
C GLN A 326 -8.00 -5.35 4.94
N THR A 327 -7.87 -5.15 3.64
CA THR A 327 -8.00 -6.22 2.64
C THR A 327 -6.76 -7.14 2.70
N PRO A 328 -6.92 -8.46 2.80
CA PRO A 328 -5.78 -9.38 2.81
C PRO A 328 -5.17 -9.54 1.40
N PHE A 329 -4.03 -8.90 1.15
CA PHE A 329 -3.29 -8.99 -0.10
C PHE A 329 -2.39 -10.25 -0.13
N LEU A 330 -3.03 -11.40 -0.35
CA LEU A 330 -2.46 -12.75 -0.42
C LEU A 330 -1.45 -12.99 -1.57
N GLU A 331 -1.04 -11.95 -2.29
CA GLU A 331 0.02 -11.99 -3.31
C GLU A 331 1.37 -11.48 -2.76
N HIS A 332 1.40 -10.92 -1.55
CA HIS A 332 2.57 -10.21 -1.00
C HIS A 332 2.99 -10.65 0.42
N GLU A 333 2.05 -10.87 1.34
CA GLU A 333 2.36 -11.04 2.78
C GLU A 333 1.68 -12.29 3.36
N TRP A 334 2.15 -13.47 2.96
CA TRP A 334 1.56 -14.76 3.36
C TRP A 334 2.64 -15.85 3.56
N PHE A 335 2.25 -16.96 4.20
CA PHE A 335 3.06 -18.19 4.30
C PHE A 335 2.19 -19.46 4.22
N ASP A 336 2.78 -20.56 3.73
CA ASP A 336 2.12 -21.87 3.65
C ASP A 336 2.21 -22.64 4.98
N ILE A 337 1.11 -23.27 5.37
CA ILE A 337 1.08 -24.33 6.37
C ILE A 337 1.05 -25.68 5.68
N ARG A 338 2.14 -26.45 5.86
CA ARG A 338 2.27 -27.82 5.35
C ARG A 338 1.29 -28.76 6.07
N PRO A 339 0.58 -29.65 5.37
CA PRO A 339 -0.27 -30.66 6.00
C PRO A 339 0.55 -31.70 6.77
N GLY A 340 -0.07 -32.28 7.81
CA GLY A 340 0.50 -33.39 8.58
C GLY A 340 1.54 -33.01 9.65
N ILE A 341 1.76 -31.72 9.91
CA ILE A 341 2.61 -31.22 11.00
C ILE A 341 1.88 -30.19 11.86
N VAL A 342 2.35 -29.99 13.10
CA VAL A 342 1.95 -28.85 13.94
C VAL A 342 2.94 -27.71 13.73
N THR A 343 2.45 -26.52 13.40
CA THR A 343 3.27 -25.33 13.18
C THR A 343 2.96 -24.28 14.25
N ASN A 344 3.94 -23.99 15.11
CA ASN A 344 3.81 -22.96 16.15
C ASN A 344 4.32 -21.61 15.61
N ILE A 345 3.47 -20.59 15.63
CA ILE A 345 3.76 -19.26 15.06
C ILE A 345 3.85 -18.24 16.19
N GLY A 346 5.05 -17.69 16.41
CA GLY A 346 5.26 -16.56 17.31
C GLY A 346 5.01 -15.24 16.59
N ILE A 347 4.09 -14.42 17.09
CA ILE A 347 3.76 -13.11 16.52
C ILE A 347 4.48 -12.01 17.31
N ARG A 348 5.11 -11.08 16.59
CA ARG A 348 5.64 -9.83 17.12
C ARG A 348 5.04 -8.67 16.33
N GLN A 349 4.54 -7.66 17.04
CA GLN A 349 4.00 -6.45 16.43
C GLN A 349 5.07 -5.35 16.49
N ASP A 350 5.45 -4.81 15.34
CA ASP A 350 6.31 -3.62 15.22
C ASP A 350 5.50 -2.49 14.54
N GLU A 351 5.34 -1.35 15.21
CA GLU A 351 4.57 -0.17 14.74
C GLU A 351 5.54 0.94 14.28
N VAL A 352 5.27 1.66 13.18
CA VAL A 352 6.21 2.66 12.63
C VAL A 352 5.54 3.99 12.30
N HIS A 353 5.46 4.86 13.31
CA HIS A 353 4.95 6.22 13.15
C HIS A 353 5.92 7.14 12.39
N ARG A 354 5.40 7.89 11.43
CA ARG A 354 6.13 8.82 10.55
C ARG A 354 5.46 10.19 10.59
N LEU A 355 6.27 11.25 10.51
CA LEU A 355 5.76 12.62 10.38
C LEU A 355 5.40 12.91 8.92
N GLY A 356 4.18 13.40 8.72
CA GLY A 356 3.68 13.86 7.42
C GLY A 356 4.05 15.32 7.11
N GLY A 357 3.43 15.86 6.06
CA GLY A 357 3.59 17.27 5.66
C GLY A 357 5.03 17.60 5.25
N ASN A 358 5.60 18.65 5.84
CA ASN A 358 6.93 19.14 5.47
C ASN A 358 8.07 18.18 5.88
N TYR A 359 7.83 17.25 6.82
CA TYR A 359 8.84 16.30 7.29
C TYR A 359 8.89 15.01 6.45
N GLY A 360 7.85 14.70 5.68
CA GLY A 360 7.74 13.45 4.96
C GLY A 360 6.44 13.29 4.20
N LYS A 361 6.50 12.53 3.09
CA LYS A 361 5.33 12.20 2.28
C LYS A 361 4.71 10.88 2.75
N CYS A 362 3.79 10.97 3.71
CA CYS A 362 2.93 9.88 4.13
C CYS A 362 1.46 10.34 4.22
N THR A 363 0.53 9.39 4.15
CA THR A 363 -0.91 9.63 4.38
C THR A 363 -1.36 8.99 5.68
N VAL A 364 -2.38 9.57 6.31
CA VAL A 364 -3.05 9.09 7.51
C VAL A 364 -4.07 8.03 7.09
N ASP A 365 -5.18 8.44 6.50
CA ASP A 365 -6.37 7.64 6.18
C ASP A 365 -6.57 7.40 4.68
N GLY A 366 -5.77 8.06 3.83
CA GLY A 366 -5.91 8.05 2.38
C GLY A 366 -6.80 9.16 1.81
N GLU A 367 -7.39 10.05 2.61
CA GLU A 367 -8.29 11.10 2.09
C GLU A 367 -7.57 12.15 1.23
N ASP A 368 -6.29 12.41 1.49
CA ASP A 368 -5.43 13.29 0.69
C ASP A 368 -4.93 12.65 -0.62
N VAL A 369 -5.21 11.36 -0.84
CA VAL A 369 -4.71 10.60 -1.98
C VAL A 369 -5.66 10.74 -3.17
N GLY A 370 -5.19 11.41 -4.23
CA GLY A 370 -5.90 11.58 -5.50
C GLY A 370 -6.07 10.30 -6.36
N VAL A 371 -6.18 9.13 -5.72
CA VAL A 371 -6.50 7.83 -6.30
C VAL A 371 -7.70 7.27 -5.53
N LYS A 372 -8.84 7.12 -6.21
CA LYS A 372 -10.02 6.49 -5.61
C LYS A 372 -9.73 5.03 -5.29
N LEU A 373 -9.79 4.67 -4.01
CA LEU A 373 -9.70 3.27 -3.58
C LEU A 373 -10.89 2.47 -4.10
N LEU A 374 -10.62 1.28 -4.64
CA LEU A 374 -11.63 0.32 -5.10
C LEU A 374 -11.95 -0.75 -4.04
N TYR A 375 -11.13 -0.84 -2.99
CA TYR A 375 -11.29 -1.76 -1.88
C TYR A 375 -12.05 -1.07 -0.73
N ASN A 376 -13.03 -1.76 -0.16
CA ASN A 376 -13.79 -1.27 1.01
C ASN A 376 -13.05 -1.61 2.31
N SER A 377 -11.87 -1.00 2.50
CA SER A 377 -11.02 -1.19 3.68
C SER A 377 -10.24 0.09 3.99
N SER A 378 -9.57 0.14 5.14
CA SER A 378 -8.61 1.20 5.46
C SER A 378 -7.47 1.30 4.42
N TYR A 379 -6.85 2.47 4.33
CA TYR A 379 -5.77 2.71 3.38
C TYR A 379 -4.57 1.79 3.63
N THR A 380 -4.10 1.17 2.56
CA THR A 380 -2.80 0.51 2.49
C THR A 380 -2.12 0.90 1.18
N LEU A 381 -0.79 0.84 1.16
CA LEU A 381 -0.03 1.09 -0.06
C LEU A 381 -0.47 0.16 -1.20
N GLN A 382 -0.72 -1.12 -0.90
CA GLN A 382 -1.15 -2.11 -1.90
C GLN A 382 -2.56 -1.82 -2.43
N ALA A 383 -3.53 -1.49 -1.56
CA ALA A 383 -4.87 -1.08 -1.99
C ALA A 383 -4.82 0.12 -2.94
N CYS A 384 -3.96 1.12 -2.66
CA CYS A 384 -3.78 2.26 -3.55
C CYS A 384 -3.11 1.88 -4.88
N LEU A 385 -2.02 1.09 -4.86
CA LEU A 385 -1.31 0.67 -6.06
C LEU A 385 -2.19 -0.19 -6.98
N HIS A 386 -2.95 -1.14 -6.42
CA HIS A 386 -3.87 -1.99 -7.18
C HIS A 386 -5.03 -1.16 -7.75
N SER A 387 -5.59 -0.22 -6.98
CA SER A 387 -6.65 0.70 -7.46
C SER A 387 -6.14 1.60 -8.58
N CYS A 388 -4.92 2.15 -8.45
CA CYS A 388 -4.29 2.99 -9.48
C CYS A 388 -3.95 2.20 -10.75
N PHE A 389 -3.44 0.98 -10.61
CA PHE A 389 -3.18 0.11 -11.76
C PHE A 389 -4.48 -0.23 -12.49
N GLN A 390 -5.55 -0.54 -11.76
CA GLN A 390 -6.86 -0.85 -12.35
C GLN A 390 -7.46 0.35 -13.09
N ASP A 391 -7.38 1.56 -12.52
CA ASP A 391 -7.75 2.82 -13.21
C ASP A 391 -7.00 2.97 -14.54
N LYS A 392 -5.67 2.74 -14.54
CA LYS A 392 -4.84 2.81 -15.75
C LYS A 392 -5.06 1.67 -16.73
N MET A 393 -5.50 0.51 -16.26
CA MET A 393 -5.90 -0.61 -17.10
C MET A 393 -7.19 -0.27 -17.85
N VAL A 394 -8.20 0.27 -17.16
CA VAL A 394 -9.47 0.71 -17.78
C VAL A 394 -9.24 1.89 -18.73
N GLU A 395 -8.50 2.93 -18.32
CA GLU A 395 -8.21 4.12 -19.15
C GLU A 395 -7.52 3.77 -20.48
N ARG A 396 -6.54 2.84 -20.46
CA ARG A 396 -5.69 2.56 -21.62
C ARG A 396 -6.06 1.32 -22.42
N CYS A 397 -6.59 0.30 -21.75
CA CYS A 397 -6.91 -0.99 -22.37
C CYS A 397 -8.42 -1.20 -22.57
N GLY A 398 -9.27 -0.32 -22.02
CA GLY A 398 -10.74 -0.34 -22.17
C GLY A 398 -11.45 -1.33 -21.25
N CYS A 399 -10.73 -2.11 -20.45
CA CYS A 399 -11.26 -3.15 -19.58
C CYS A 399 -10.43 -3.30 -18.31
N GLY A 400 -11.01 -3.86 -17.24
CA GLY A 400 -10.32 -4.09 -15.97
C GLY A 400 -9.69 -5.48 -15.84
N TYR A 401 -8.63 -5.58 -15.04
CA TYR A 401 -7.97 -6.83 -14.69
C TYR A 401 -8.83 -7.65 -13.72
N TYR A 402 -8.92 -8.97 -13.94
CA TYR A 402 -9.90 -9.86 -13.29
C TYR A 402 -9.71 -10.02 -11.77
N TYR A 403 -8.47 -9.98 -11.28
CA TYR A 403 -8.19 -10.16 -9.84
C TYR A 403 -8.45 -8.92 -8.99
N TYR A 404 -8.55 -7.73 -9.59
CA TYR A 404 -8.78 -6.49 -8.86
C TYR A 404 -10.23 -6.06 -9.02
N PRO A 405 -10.87 -5.46 -7.99
CA PRO A 405 -12.23 -4.93 -8.11
C PRO A 405 -12.36 -3.94 -9.28
N LEU A 406 -13.52 -3.85 -9.90
CA LEU A 406 -13.78 -2.91 -10.99
C LEU A 406 -14.20 -1.53 -10.48
N PRO A 407 -13.79 -0.44 -11.14
CA PRO A 407 -14.46 0.85 -10.97
C PRO A 407 -15.90 0.79 -11.54
N PRO A 408 -16.83 1.62 -11.04
CA PRO A 408 -18.21 1.62 -11.51
C PRO A 408 -18.31 1.86 -13.03
N GLY A 409 -19.08 1.01 -13.72
CA GLY A 409 -19.32 1.10 -15.16
C GLY A 409 -18.26 0.44 -16.05
N ALA A 410 -17.15 -0.07 -15.50
CA ALA A 410 -16.18 -0.87 -16.26
C ALA A 410 -16.57 -2.35 -16.30
N GLU A 411 -16.00 -3.09 -17.25
CA GLU A 411 -16.10 -4.55 -17.35
C GLU A 411 -14.73 -5.24 -17.37
N TYR A 412 -14.69 -6.54 -17.02
CA TYR A 412 -13.46 -7.32 -17.02
C TYR A 412 -12.95 -7.63 -18.43
N CYS A 413 -11.63 -7.67 -18.58
CA CYS A 413 -10.96 -8.05 -19.82
C CYS A 413 -11.22 -9.51 -20.20
N ASN A 414 -11.51 -9.73 -21.49
CA ASN A 414 -11.46 -11.03 -22.14
C ASN A 414 -11.08 -10.87 -23.62
N TYR A 415 -10.42 -11.85 -24.23
CA TYR A 415 -9.95 -11.75 -25.61
C TYR A 415 -11.06 -11.80 -26.68
N ASN A 416 -12.31 -12.15 -26.34
CA ASN A 416 -13.44 -12.11 -27.29
C ASN A 416 -13.95 -10.68 -27.50
N LYS A 417 -14.03 -9.90 -26.42
CA LYS A 417 -14.37 -8.46 -26.47
C LYS A 417 -13.15 -7.57 -26.72
N HIS A 418 -12.00 -7.94 -26.17
CA HIS A 418 -10.78 -7.13 -26.14
C HIS A 418 -9.55 -7.92 -26.66
N PRO A 419 -9.43 -8.23 -27.96
CA PRO A 419 -8.39 -9.15 -28.47
C PRO A 419 -6.94 -8.80 -28.11
N GLY A 420 -6.63 -7.50 -27.92
CA GLY A 420 -5.30 -7.01 -27.56
C GLY A 420 -5.05 -6.80 -26.07
N TRP A 421 -5.97 -7.17 -25.17
CA TRP A 421 -5.88 -6.78 -23.75
C TRP A 421 -4.63 -7.31 -23.06
N GLY A 422 -4.23 -8.56 -23.32
CA GLY A 422 -3.07 -9.17 -22.68
C GLY A 422 -1.76 -8.47 -23.06
N HIS A 423 -1.62 -8.05 -24.32
CA HIS A 423 -0.50 -7.23 -24.76
C HIS A 423 -0.50 -5.86 -24.08
N CYS A 424 -1.67 -5.22 -23.95
CA CYS A 424 -1.83 -3.94 -23.27
C CYS A 424 -1.46 -4.05 -21.77
N PHE A 425 -1.97 -5.09 -21.07
CA PHE A 425 -1.68 -5.39 -19.67
C PHE A 425 -0.17 -5.47 -19.41
N TYR A 426 0.56 -6.31 -20.14
CA TYR A 426 1.99 -6.48 -19.91
C TYR A 426 2.82 -5.25 -20.29
N GLN A 427 2.43 -4.49 -21.32
CA GLN A 427 3.07 -3.20 -21.59
C GLN A 427 2.82 -2.17 -20.48
N LEU A 428 1.64 -2.18 -19.88
CA LEU A 428 1.30 -1.33 -18.74
C LEU A 428 2.06 -1.75 -17.48
N TYR A 429 2.12 -3.05 -17.21
CA TYR A 429 2.81 -3.66 -16.07
C TYR A 429 4.32 -3.40 -16.11
N ASN A 430 4.98 -3.60 -17.26
CA ASN A 430 6.40 -3.27 -17.41
C ASN A 430 6.67 -1.78 -17.15
N ARG A 431 5.83 -0.87 -17.69
CA ARG A 431 5.93 0.57 -17.42
C ARG A 431 5.68 0.94 -15.94
N LEU A 432 4.94 0.12 -15.19
CA LEU A 432 4.78 0.27 -13.74
C LEU A 432 6.05 -0.16 -13.00
N ALA A 433 6.64 -1.30 -13.38
CA ALA A 433 7.88 -1.81 -12.83
C ALA A 433 9.07 -0.86 -13.07
N ASP A 434 9.17 -0.27 -14.27
CA ASP A 434 10.19 0.72 -14.63
C ASP A 434 9.95 2.11 -14.01
N HIS A 435 9.02 2.26 -13.06
CA HIS A 435 8.55 3.51 -12.44
C HIS A 435 8.07 4.62 -13.42
N HIS A 436 7.86 4.30 -14.70
CA HIS A 436 7.35 5.24 -15.71
C HIS A 436 5.85 5.54 -15.54
N LEU A 437 5.10 4.70 -14.80
CA LEU A 437 3.75 5.01 -14.34
C LEU A 437 3.76 5.72 -12.98
N SER A 438 2.99 6.81 -12.89
CA SER A 438 2.92 7.67 -11.71
C SER A 438 2.22 7.07 -10.47
N CYS A 439 1.81 5.80 -10.47
CA CYS A 439 1.11 5.20 -9.32
C CYS A 439 1.94 5.23 -8.03
N PHE A 440 3.24 4.90 -8.10
CA PHE A 440 4.14 5.04 -6.92
C PHE A 440 4.35 6.50 -6.48
N ALA A 441 4.24 7.47 -7.39
CA ALA A 441 4.30 8.89 -7.04
C ALA A 441 2.97 9.41 -6.46
N LYS A 442 1.84 8.78 -6.81
CA LYS A 442 0.49 9.11 -6.33
C LYS A 442 0.10 8.42 -5.03
N CYS A 443 0.60 7.22 -4.77
CA CYS A 443 0.33 6.44 -3.56
C CYS A 443 1.44 6.64 -2.51
N PRO A 444 1.28 7.56 -1.54
CA PRO A 444 2.23 7.69 -0.42
C PRO A 444 2.22 6.44 0.47
N LYS A 445 3.22 6.31 1.34
CA LYS A 445 3.20 5.29 2.41
C LYS A 445 2.24 5.73 3.52
N PRO A 446 1.65 4.80 4.30
CA PRO A 446 0.95 5.18 5.52
C PRO A 446 1.90 5.83 6.54
N CYS A 447 1.38 6.75 7.34
CA CYS A 447 2.11 7.41 8.42
C CYS A 447 2.24 6.53 9.68
N TRP A 448 1.58 5.37 9.74
CA TRP A 448 1.65 4.38 10.81
C TRP A 448 2.01 2.99 10.28
#